data_AF-A0A7R9H621-F1
#
_entry.id   AF-A0A7R9H621-F1
#
_cell.length_a   1.000
_cell.length_b   1.000
_cell.length_c   1.000
_cell.angle_alpha   90.00
_cell.angle_beta   90.00
_cell.angle_gamma   90.00
#
_symmetry.space_group_name_H-M   'P 1'
#
loop_
_entity.id
_entity.type
_entity.pdbx_description
1 polymer ?
#
loop_
_entity_poly.entity_id
_entity_poly.type
_entity_poly.pdbx_seq_one_letter_code
_entity_poly.pdbx_strand_id
1 'polypeptide(L)'
;HLFQESVLNAAETNLETNPEAALKMFNQILLMVPGSLRALLGRTRSLDKLADIHHSNALLDQTIQAYLNILQMKDLSDTLFKEIAYRCINRIIFR
;
A
#
# COMPACT_ATOMS: atom_id res chain seq x y z
N HIS A 1 8.72 -18.31 8.52
CA HIS A 1 8.77 -16.90 8.95
C HIS A 1 9.85 -16.08 8.24
N LEU A 2 11.14 -16.46 8.26
CA LEU A 2 12.23 -15.69 7.62
C LEU A 2 12.06 -15.37 6.12
N PHE A 3 11.46 -16.29 5.36
CA PHE A 3 11.23 -16.09 3.92
C PHE A 3 10.18 -15.01 3.61
N GLN A 4 9.16 -14.83 4.46
CA GLN A 4 8.15 -13.79 4.24
C GLN A 4 8.71 -12.40 4.54
N GLU A 5 9.53 -12.27 5.57
CA GLU A 5 10.19 -11.00 5.90
C GLU A 5 11.19 -10.57 4.82
N SER A 6 11.97 -11.51 4.26
CA SER A 6 12.91 -11.18 3.19
C SER A 6 12.19 -10.69 1.92
N VAL A 7 11.06 -11.32 1.55
CA VAL A 7 10.27 -10.91 0.39
C VAL A 7 9.55 -9.58 0.64
N LEU A 8 9.06 -9.32 1.87
CA LEU A 8 8.50 -8.03 2.26
C LEU A 8 9.54 -6.91 2.16
N ASN A 9 10.74 -7.13 2.71
CA ASN A 9 11.83 -6.15 2.64
C ASN A 9 12.22 -5.88 1.17
N ALA A 10 12.32 -6.92 0.35
CA ALA A 10 12.64 -6.77 -1.07
C ALA A 10 11.53 -6.00 -1.83
N ALA A 11 10.26 -6.24 -1.51
CA ALA A 11 9.14 -5.50 -2.09
C ALA A 11 9.18 -4.01 -1.70
N GLU A 12 9.50 -3.71 -0.45
CA GLU A 12 9.64 -2.33 0.04
C GLU A 12 10.79 -1.58 -0.63
N THR A 13 11.95 -2.21 -0.85
CA THR A 13 13.07 -1.60 -1.59
C THR A 13 12.68 -1.21 -3.02
N ASN A 14 11.73 -1.93 -3.63
CA ASN A 14 11.24 -1.63 -4.97
C ASN A 14 10.17 -0.53 -4.99
N LEU A 15 9.62 -0.07 -3.86
CA LEU A 15 8.54 0.92 -3.86
C LEU A 15 8.92 2.20 -4.60
N GLU A 16 10.14 2.70 -4.39
CA GLU A 16 10.61 3.95 -5.00
C GLU A 16 11.16 3.76 -6.41
N THR A 17 11.80 2.62 -6.70
CA THR A 17 12.54 2.39 -7.95
C THR A 17 11.73 1.66 -9.01
N ASN A 18 10.79 0.81 -8.60
CA ASN A 18 9.96 0.01 -9.49
C ASN A 18 8.63 -0.35 -8.80
N PRO A 19 7.68 0.61 -8.70
CA PRO A 19 6.42 0.40 -8.00
C PRO A 19 5.55 -0.70 -8.63
N GLU A 20 5.66 -0.96 -9.94
CA GLU A 20 5.00 -2.11 -10.58
C GLU A 20 5.54 -3.45 -10.07
N ALA A 21 6.86 -3.58 -9.92
CA ALA A 21 7.47 -4.78 -9.34
C ALA A 21 7.08 -4.94 -7.87
N ALA A 22 7.13 -3.86 -7.09
CA ALA A 22 6.68 -3.86 -5.70
C ALA A 22 5.21 -4.32 -5.58
N LEU A 23 4.32 -3.79 -6.43
CA LEU A 23 2.91 -4.18 -6.47
C LEU A 23 2.74 -5.68 -6.72
N LYS A 24 3.46 -6.24 -7.69
CA LYS A 24 3.42 -7.69 -7.99
C LYS A 24 3.87 -8.51 -6.78
N MET A 25 4.95 -8.11 -6.11
CA MET A 25 5.47 -8.81 -4.94
C MET A 25 4.49 -8.75 -3.76
N PHE A 26 3.92 -7.59 -3.46
CA PHE A 26 2.91 -7.47 -2.40
C PHE A 26 1.65 -8.28 -2.71
N ASN A 27 1.21 -8.31 -3.97
CA ASN A 27 0.09 -9.18 -4.37
C ASN A 27 0.41 -10.66 -4.14
N GLN A 28 1.62 -11.12 -4.46
CA GLN A 28 2.05 -12.49 -4.17
C GLN A 28 2.08 -12.79 -2.67
N ILE A 29 2.56 -11.85 -1.86
CA ILE A 29 2.54 -11.98 -0.39
C ILE A 29 1.10 -12.09 0.12
N LEU A 30 0.18 -11.27 -0.40
CA LEU A 30 -1.23 -11.28 -0.02
C LEU A 30 -1.97 -12.55 -0.43
N LEU A 31 -1.52 -13.26 -1.48
CA LEU A 31 -2.06 -14.59 -1.79
C LEU A 31 -1.71 -15.61 -0.71
N MET A 32 -0.53 -15.47 -0.07
CA MET A 32 -0.09 -16.36 1.01
C MET A 32 -0.60 -15.92 2.38
N VAL A 33 -0.70 -14.60 2.61
CA VAL A 33 -1.09 -13.98 3.88
C VAL A 33 -2.04 -12.80 3.62
N PRO A 34 -3.34 -13.07 3.36
CA PRO A 34 -4.31 -12.05 2.93
C PRO A 34 -4.50 -10.90 3.92
N GLY A 35 -4.32 -11.15 5.22
CA GLY A 35 -4.49 -10.17 6.29
C GLY A 35 -3.21 -9.44 6.72
N SER A 36 -2.10 -9.61 6.00
CA SER A 36 -0.85 -8.95 6.37
C SER A 36 -0.96 -7.44 6.18
N LEU A 37 -1.11 -6.69 7.28
CA LEU A 37 -1.20 -5.23 7.28
C LEU A 37 -0.04 -4.59 6.51
N ARG A 38 1.18 -5.11 6.70
CA ARG A 38 2.38 -4.62 6.01
C ARG A 38 2.29 -4.82 4.50
N ALA A 39 1.79 -5.98 4.04
CA ALA A 39 1.62 -6.24 2.61
C ALA A 39 0.46 -5.45 2.00
N LEU A 40 -0.66 -5.27 2.73
CA LEU A 40 -1.78 -4.42 2.31
C LEU A 40 -1.34 -2.96 2.16
N LEU A 41 -0.58 -2.44 3.13
CA LEU A 41 -0.04 -1.10 3.08
C LEU A 41 0.99 -0.94 1.96
N GLY A 42 1.88 -1.92 1.79
CA GLY A 42 2.84 -1.96 0.69
C GLY A 42 2.17 -1.91 -0.67
N ARG A 43 1.18 -2.78 -0.92
CA ARG A 43 0.35 -2.77 -2.13
C ARG A 43 -0.29 -1.40 -2.36
N THR A 44 -0.88 -0.83 -1.32
CA THR A 44 -1.55 0.48 -1.40
C THR A 44 -0.57 1.58 -1.77
N ARG A 45 0.62 1.60 -1.17
CA ARG A 45 1.70 2.55 -1.51
C ARG A 45 2.22 2.36 -2.92
N SER A 46 2.28 1.12 -3.43
CA SER A 46 2.63 0.87 -4.83
C SER A 46 1.58 1.47 -5.78
N LEU A 47 0.29 1.21 -5.53
CA LEU A 47 -0.80 1.81 -6.32
C LEU A 47 -0.77 3.33 -6.27
N ASP A 48 -0.50 3.89 -5.09
CA ASP A 48 -0.41 5.34 -4.86
C ASP A 48 0.67 6.00 -5.75
N LYS A 49 1.85 5.36 -5.84
CA LYS A 49 2.93 5.83 -6.71
C LYS A 49 2.61 5.67 -8.18
N LEU A 50 1.96 4.56 -8.56
CA LEU A 50 1.54 4.33 -9.94
C LEU A 50 0.46 5.34 -10.35
N ALA A 51 -0.42 5.74 -9.44
CA ALA A 51 -1.39 6.81 -9.70
C ALA A 51 -0.69 8.12 -10.05
N ASP A 52 0.38 8.49 -9.32
CA ASP A 52 1.18 9.67 -9.61
C ASP A 52 1.92 9.56 -10.96
N ILE A 53 2.64 8.45 -11.18
CA ILE A 53 3.44 8.23 -12.40
C ILE A 53 2.57 8.27 -13.65
N HIS A 54 1.40 7.61 -13.59
CA HIS A 54 0.51 7.48 -14.74
C HIS A 54 -0.54 8.60 -14.82
N HIS A 55 -0.54 9.55 -13.88
CA HIS A 55 -1.58 10.58 -13.74
C HIS A 55 -3.00 9.99 -13.84
N SER A 56 -3.23 8.88 -13.16
CA SER A 56 -4.42 8.06 -13.34
C SER A 56 -5.41 8.20 -12.19
N ASN A 57 -6.52 8.91 -12.45
CA ASN A 57 -7.59 9.06 -11.47
C ASN A 57 -8.24 7.72 -11.09
N ALA A 58 -8.24 6.74 -11.99
CA ALA A 58 -8.73 5.40 -11.69
C ALA A 58 -7.83 4.64 -10.70
N LEU A 59 -6.50 4.83 -10.78
CA LEU A 59 -5.57 4.28 -9.79
C LEU A 59 -5.64 5.05 -8.47
N LEU A 60 -5.86 6.37 -8.54
CA LEU A 60 -6.05 7.19 -7.37
C LEU A 60 -7.29 6.78 -6.57
N ASP A 61 -8.41 6.49 -7.25
CA ASP A 61 -9.62 5.95 -6.64
C ASP A 61 -9.38 4.62 -5.93
N GLN A 62 -8.68 3.70 -6.59
CA GLN A 62 -8.31 2.42 -5.99
C GLN A 62 -7.43 2.60 -4.75
N THR A 63 -6.52 3.58 -4.79
CA THR A 63 -5.63 3.90 -3.68
C THR A 63 -6.40 4.47 -2.48
N ILE A 64 -7.33 5.40 -2.72
CA ILE A 64 -8.19 5.98 -1.68
C ILE A 64 -9.02 4.86 -1.02
N GLN A 65 -9.68 4.01 -1.81
CA GLN A 65 -10.46 2.90 -1.27
C GLN A 65 -9.60 1.92 -0.47
N ALA A 66 -8.38 1.63 -0.93
CA ALA A 66 -7.47 0.75 -0.21
C ALA A 66 -7.03 1.34 1.13
N TYR A 67 -6.72 2.64 1.21
CA TYR A 67 -6.42 3.30 2.48
C TYR A 67 -7.62 3.30 3.44
N LEU A 68 -8.83 3.57 2.95
CA LEU A 68 -10.05 3.53 3.76
C LEU A 68 -10.33 2.13 4.32
N ASN A 69 -10.03 1.08 3.56
CA ASN A 69 -10.15 -0.31 4.02
C ASN A 69 -9.13 -0.62 5.11
N ILE A 70 -7.87 -0.17 4.96
CA ILE A 70 -6.84 -0.37 5.99
C ILE A 70 -7.23 0.34 7.27
N LEU A 71 -7.72 1.58 7.20
CA LEU A 71 -8.14 2.37 8.38
C LEU A 71 -9.27 1.72 9.21
N GLN A 72 -9.99 0.75 8.66
CA GLN A 72 -11.02 -0.01 9.38
C GLN A 72 -10.46 -1.24 10.13
N MET A 73 -9.18 -1.56 9.96
CA MET A 73 -8.53 -2.67 10.66
C MET A 73 -8.30 -2.33 12.14
N LYS A 74 -8.53 -3.32 13.02
CA LYS A 74 -8.45 -3.13 14.49
C LYS A 74 -7.02 -3.04 15.04
N ASP A 75 -6.04 -3.56 14.29
CA ASP A 75 -4.66 -3.74 14.77
C ASP A 75 -3.71 -2.59 14.36
N LEU A 76 -4.27 -1.41 14.07
CA LEU A 76 -3.50 -0.22 13.73
C LEU A 76 -3.06 0.52 15.00
N SER A 77 -1.78 0.83 15.10
CA SER A 77 -1.31 1.78 16.10
C SER A 77 -1.80 3.19 15.75
N ASP A 78 -2.02 4.04 16.77
CA ASP A 78 -2.45 5.43 16.57
C ASP A 78 -1.54 6.21 15.63
N THR A 79 -0.22 5.98 15.72
CA THR A 79 0.77 6.62 14.84
C THR A 79 0.56 6.23 13.40
N LEU A 80 0.41 4.91 13.14
CA LEU A 80 0.22 4.40 11.78
C LEU A 80 -1.16 4.79 11.22
N PHE A 81 -2.20 4.77 12.06
CA PHE A 81 -3.53 5.25 11.70
C PHE A 81 -3.46 6.69 11.20
N LYS A 82 -2.81 7.59 11.97
CA LYS A 82 -2.65 8.99 11.59
C LYS A 82 -1.90 9.14 10.27
N GLU A 83 -0.77 8.45 10.11
CA GLU A 83 0.01 8.50 8.87
C GLU A 83 -0.84 8.14 7.64
N ILE A 84 -1.57 7.02 7.73
CA ILE A 84 -2.44 6.54 6.66
C ILE A 84 -3.60 7.52 6.40
N ALA A 85 -4.24 8.02 7.46
CA ALA A 85 -5.33 8.98 7.35
C ALA A 85 -4.89 10.28 6.67
N TYR A 86 -3.73 10.83 7.07
CA TYR A 86 -3.17 12.03 6.44
C TYR A 86 -2.88 11.80 4.96
N ARG A 87 -2.28 10.66 4.59
CA ARG A 87 -2.03 10.34 3.19
C ARG A 87 -3.32 10.19 2.39
N CYS A 88 -4.32 9.49 2.95
CA CYS A 88 -5.63 9.30 2.33
C CYS A 88 -6.34 10.65 2.09
N ILE A 89 -6.39 11.52 3.10
CA ILE A 89 -7.01 12.86 2.99
C ILE A 89 -6.32 13.68 1.90
N ASN A 90 -4.98 13.68 1.86
CA ASN A 90 -4.24 14.36 0.81
C ASN A 90 -4.65 13.87 -0.58
N ARG A 91 -4.78 12.55 -0.77
CA ARG A 91 -5.23 12.00 -2.06
C ARG A 91 -6.65 12.36 -2.44
N ILE A 92 -7.55 12.49 -1.46
CA ILE A 92 -8.94 12.92 -1.70
C ILE A 92 -9.00 14.38 -2.13
N ILE A 93 -8.21 15.26 -1.49
CA ILE A 93 -8.20 16.70 -1.77
C ILE A 93 -7.61 17.00 -3.15
N PHE A 94 -6.59 16.26 -3.57
CA PHE A 94 -5.84 16.50 -4.81
C PHE A 94 -6.17 15.51 -5.94
N ARG A 95 -7.38 14.93 -5.91
CA ARG A 95 -7.91 14.05 -6.97
C ARG A 95 -8.31 14.80 -8.23
#